data_AF-A0A9X2FFK0-F1
#
_entry.id   AF-A0A9X2FFK0-F1
#
_cell.length_a   1.000
_cell.length_b   1.000
_cell.length_c   1.000
_cell.angle_alpha   90.00
_cell.angle_beta   90.00
_cell.angle_gamma   90.00
#
_symmetry.space_group_name_H-M   'P 1'
#
loop_
_entity.id
_entity.type
_entity.pdbx_description
1 polymer ?
#
loop_
_entity_poly.entity_id
_entity_poly.type
_entity_poly.pdbx_seq_one_letter_code
_entity_poly.pdbx_strand_id
1 'polypeptide(L)'
;MLGIWDLARRMGWRPSLSSVELEERIRWLAEASLPTVRARLDNHLDTMQLSEARGYVRARARKAVAVQARHSAFATELLASQTMEHVVQHAIEHVTLRLTRELMTQPAAYIARRAA
;
A
#
# COMPACT_ATOMS: atom_id res chain seq x y z
N MET A 1 1.09 -40.38 8.81
CA MET A 1 0.39 -39.49 9.77
C MET A 1 0.25 -38.13 9.12
N LEU A 2 -0.95 -37.71 8.74
CA LEU A 2 -1.19 -36.32 8.36
C LEU A 2 -1.25 -35.50 9.65
N GLY A 3 -0.42 -34.47 9.77
CA GLY A 3 -0.41 -33.62 10.97
C GLY A 3 -1.76 -32.91 11.13
N ILE A 4 -2.14 -32.59 12.36
CA ILE A 4 -3.36 -31.83 12.70
C ILE A 4 -3.47 -30.55 11.85
N TRP A 5 -2.33 -29.96 11.49
CA TRP A 5 -2.21 -28.80 10.61
C TRP A 5 -2.62 -29.05 9.15
N ASP A 6 -2.39 -30.24 8.59
CA ASP A 6 -2.82 -30.59 7.22
C ASP A 6 -4.32 -30.88 7.15
N LEU A 7 -4.89 -31.42 8.24
CA LEU A 7 -6.34 -31.60 8.37
C LEU A 7 -7.05 -30.24 8.50
N ALA A 8 -6.52 -29.32 9.30
CA ALA A 8 -7.01 -27.95 9.42
C ALA A 8 -7.01 -27.20 8.08
N ARG A 9 -5.93 -27.30 7.29
CA ARG A 9 -5.86 -26.72 5.93
C ARG A 9 -6.89 -27.34 4.98
N ARG A 10 -7.09 -28.66 5.03
CA ARG A 10 -8.08 -29.37 4.20
C ARG A 10 -9.53 -29.06 4.57
N MET A 11 -9.79 -28.75 5.85
CA MET A 11 -11.10 -28.33 6.34
C MET A 11 -11.38 -26.82 6.15
N GLY A 12 -10.50 -26.10 5.44
CA GLY A 12 -10.67 -24.67 5.17
C GLY A 12 -10.43 -23.78 6.39
N TRP A 13 -9.92 -24.33 7.50
CA TRP A 13 -9.58 -23.56 8.69
C TRP A 13 -8.24 -22.86 8.46
N ARG A 14 -8.32 -21.56 8.16
CA ARG A 14 -7.17 -20.65 8.22
C ARG A 14 -7.20 -19.99 9.58
N PRO A 15 -6.08 -19.93 10.32
CA PRO A 15 -6.01 -19.02 11.45
C PRO A 15 -6.31 -17.62 10.89
N SER A 16 -7.42 -17.03 11.34
CA SER A 16 -7.72 -15.63 11.09
C SER A 16 -6.53 -14.85 11.62
N LEU A 17 -5.88 -14.06 10.77
CA LEU A 17 -4.81 -13.17 11.20
C LEU A 17 -5.29 -12.35 12.40
N SER A 18 -4.45 -12.24 13.42
CA SER A 18 -4.67 -11.29 14.50
C SER A 18 -4.71 -9.85 13.95
N SER A 19 -5.29 -8.93 14.71
CA SER A 19 -5.27 -7.50 14.37
C SER A 19 -3.86 -6.97 14.17
N VAL A 20 -2.91 -7.46 14.98
CA VAL A 20 -1.49 -7.10 14.90
C VAL A 20 -0.88 -7.56 13.57
N GLU A 21 -1.08 -8.83 13.19
CA GLU A 21 -0.56 -9.36 11.93
C GLU A 21 -1.20 -8.67 10.72
N LEU A 22 -2.48 -8.30 10.78
CA LEU A 22 -3.14 -7.51 9.74
C LEU A 22 -2.50 -6.12 9.61
N GLU A 23 -2.22 -5.45 10.72
CA GLU A 23 -1.59 -4.14 10.72
C GLU A 23 -0.16 -4.19 10.18
N GLU A 24 0.63 -5.18 10.60
CA GLU A 24 1.99 -5.41 10.09
C GLU A 24 1.98 -5.62 8.58
N ARG A 25 1.01 -6.39 8.09
CA ARG A 25 0.78 -6.66 6.67
C ARG A 25 0.42 -5.40 5.88
N ILE A 26 -0.50 -4.58 6.41
CA ILE A 26 -0.87 -3.28 5.82
C ILE A 26 0.36 -2.37 5.75
N ARG A 27 1.10 -2.27 6.85
CA ARG A 27 2.29 -1.42 6.96
C ARG A 27 3.37 -1.86 5.99
N TRP A 28 3.69 -3.14 5.97
CA TRP A 28 4.68 -3.72 5.05
C TRP A 28 4.33 -3.42 3.59
N LEU A 29 3.07 -3.66 3.19
CA LEU A 29 2.63 -3.44 1.82
C LEU A 29 2.64 -1.94 1.44
N ALA A 30 2.26 -1.07 2.38
CA ALA A 30 2.34 0.37 2.20
C ALA A 30 3.79 0.84 2.03
N GLU A 31 4.70 0.37 2.88
CA GLU A 31 6.12 0.71 2.86
C GLU A 31 6.81 0.25 1.57
N ALA A 32 6.53 -0.98 1.12
CA ALA A 32 7.04 -1.49 -0.15
C ALA A 32 6.53 -0.70 -1.37
N SER A 33 5.37 -0.05 -1.25
CA SER A 33 4.75 0.72 -2.35
C SER A 33 5.18 2.18 -2.39
N LEU A 34 5.58 2.76 -1.25
CA LEU A 34 5.90 4.18 -1.10
C LEU A 34 6.96 4.69 -2.09
N PRO A 35 8.13 4.03 -2.26
CA PRO A 35 9.19 4.54 -3.14
C PRO A 35 8.71 4.72 -4.59
N THR A 36 7.92 3.75 -5.09
CA THR A 36 7.37 3.79 -6.45
C THR A 36 6.42 4.95 -6.65
N VAL A 37 5.56 5.22 -5.68
CA VAL A 37 4.60 6.34 -5.78
C VAL A 37 5.33 7.67 -5.66
N ARG A 38 6.30 7.78 -4.74
CA ARG A 38 7.11 8.98 -4.55
C ARG A 38 7.91 9.32 -5.81
N ALA A 39 8.65 8.37 -6.38
CA ALA A 39 9.43 8.62 -7.59
C ALA A 39 8.55 9.10 -8.76
N ARG A 40 7.34 8.54 -8.90
CA ARG A 40 6.39 9.00 -9.93
C ARG A 40 5.80 10.38 -9.65
N LEU A 41 5.58 10.70 -8.37
CA LEU A 41 5.10 12.00 -7.95
C LEU A 41 6.17 13.06 -8.22
N ASP A 42 7.41 12.82 -7.80
CA ASP A 42 8.54 13.74 -8.01
C ASP A 42 8.73 14.05 -9.50
N ASN A 43 8.63 13.06 -10.39
CA ASN A 43 8.73 13.26 -11.85
C ASN A 43 7.63 14.13 -12.48
N HIS A 44 6.52 14.41 -11.78
CA HIS A 44 5.39 15.17 -12.32
C HIS A 44 5.03 16.36 -11.43
N LEU A 45 5.76 16.57 -10.33
CA LEU A 45 5.35 17.48 -9.27
C LEU A 45 5.27 18.93 -9.76
N ASP A 46 6.18 19.30 -10.66
CA ASP A 46 6.35 20.67 -11.15
C ASP A 46 5.29 21.07 -12.19
N THR A 47 4.61 20.07 -12.76
CA THR A 47 3.56 20.26 -13.77
C THR A 47 2.15 20.21 -13.19
N MET A 48 2.00 19.92 -11.89
CA MET A 48 0.70 19.75 -11.22
C MET A 48 0.47 20.77 -10.11
N GLN A 49 -0.77 21.23 -9.98
CA GLN A 49 -1.24 21.92 -8.78
C GLN A 49 -1.37 20.94 -7.61
N LEU A 50 -1.40 21.47 -6.37
CA LEU A 50 -1.51 20.63 -5.16
C LEU A 50 -2.78 19.78 -5.11
N SER A 51 -3.90 20.26 -5.63
CA SER A 51 -5.15 19.48 -5.78
C SER A 51 -4.96 18.30 -6.74
N GLU A 52 -4.31 18.52 -7.89
CA GLU A 52 -4.03 17.51 -8.91
C GLU A 52 -3.03 16.48 -8.39
N ALA A 53 -1.97 16.92 -7.70
CA ALA A 53 -0.97 16.05 -7.08
C ALA A 53 -1.60 15.06 -6.08
N ARG A 54 -2.59 15.50 -5.29
CA ARG A 54 -3.32 14.62 -4.36
C ARG A 54 -4.13 13.55 -5.09
N GLY A 55 -4.86 13.93 -6.14
CA GLY A 55 -5.59 12.98 -6.99
C GLY A 55 -4.64 11.99 -7.67
N TYR A 56 -3.50 12.49 -8.15
CA TYR A 56 -2.44 11.71 -8.77
C TYR A 56 -1.85 10.67 -7.80
N VAL A 57 -1.49 11.08 -6.58
CA VAL A 57 -0.98 10.19 -5.51
C VAL A 57 -1.96 9.04 -5.28
N ARG A 58 -3.26 9.33 -5.14
CA ARG A 58 -4.28 8.29 -4.91
C ARG A 58 -4.34 7.27 -6.05
N ALA A 59 -4.32 7.75 -7.29
CA ALA A 59 -4.33 6.88 -8.48
C ALA A 59 -3.05 6.02 -8.57
N ARG A 60 -1.89 6.59 -8.27
CA ARG A 60 -0.60 5.87 -8.29
C ARG A 60 -0.47 4.89 -7.13
N ALA A 61 -0.93 5.24 -5.93
CA ALA A 61 -0.96 4.35 -4.78
C ALA A 61 -1.77 3.08 -5.07
N ARG A 62 -2.98 3.22 -5.62
CA ARG A 62 -3.79 2.06 -6.07
C ARG A 62 -3.01 1.11 -6.97
N LYS A 63 -2.35 1.66 -8.00
CA LYS A 63 -1.59 0.85 -8.95
C LYS A 63 -0.35 0.20 -8.31
N ALA A 64 0.42 0.95 -7.53
CA ALA A 64 1.65 0.46 -6.91
C ALA A 64 1.35 -0.64 -5.88
N VAL A 65 0.38 -0.42 -4.99
CA VAL A 65 -0.03 -1.39 -3.98
C VAL A 65 -0.55 -2.67 -4.63
N ALA A 66 -1.39 -2.57 -5.67
CA ALA A 66 -1.88 -3.74 -6.39
C ALA A 66 -0.78 -4.53 -7.13
N VAL A 67 0.30 -3.88 -7.56
CA VAL A 67 1.47 -4.57 -8.11
C VAL A 67 2.24 -5.25 -6.99
N GLN A 68 2.51 -4.56 -5.88
CA GLN A 68 3.24 -5.13 -4.76
C GLN A 68 2.50 -6.30 -4.11
N ALA A 69 1.18 -6.21 -3.97
CA ALA A 69 0.35 -7.30 -3.44
C ALA A 69 0.40 -8.56 -4.33
N ARG A 70 0.56 -8.39 -5.65
CA ARG A 70 0.69 -9.52 -6.60
C ARG A 70 2.09 -10.15 -6.57
N HIS A 71 3.13 -9.36 -6.31
CA HIS A 71 4.51 -9.83 -6.29
C HIS A 71 4.97 -10.31 -4.92
N SER A 72 4.24 -9.97 -3.86
CA SER A 72 4.60 -10.36 -2.50
C SER A 72 4.22 -11.81 -2.21
N ALA A 73 4.85 -12.38 -1.17
CA ALA A 73 4.48 -13.68 -0.61
C ALA A 73 3.00 -13.76 -0.16
N PHE A 74 2.26 -12.64 -0.13
CA PHE A 74 0.81 -12.63 0.04
C PHE A 74 0.05 -13.35 -1.07
N ALA A 75 0.58 -13.42 -2.29
CA ALA A 75 -0.06 -14.19 -3.35
C ALA A 75 0.07 -15.71 -3.11
N THR A 76 1.06 -16.14 -2.35
CA THR A 76 1.30 -17.56 -2.01
C THR A 76 0.64 -17.98 -0.71
N GLU A 77 0.49 -17.07 0.26
CA GLU A 77 -0.39 -17.25 1.39
C GLU A 77 -1.84 -17.01 0.95
N LEU A 78 -2.62 -18.09 0.83
CA LEU A 78 -4.05 -17.99 0.53
C LEU A 78 -4.79 -17.17 1.64
N LEU A 79 -4.73 -15.86 1.67
CA LEU A 79 -5.67 -15.09 2.47
C LEU A 79 -7.06 -15.25 1.86
N ALA A 80 -8.10 -15.20 2.69
CA ALA A 80 -9.45 -15.04 2.15
C ALA A 80 -9.49 -13.77 1.29
N SER A 81 -10.16 -13.80 0.13
CA SER A 81 -10.20 -12.66 -0.82
C SER A 81 -10.56 -11.35 -0.12
N GLN A 82 -11.55 -11.39 0.77
CA GLN A 82 -12.00 -10.24 1.55
C GLN A 82 -10.91 -9.67 2.46
N THR A 83 -10.10 -10.52 3.10
CA THR A 83 -8.98 -10.08 3.94
C THR A 83 -7.89 -9.42 3.10
N MET A 84 -7.61 -9.96 1.91
CA MET A 84 -6.65 -9.36 0.98
C MET A 84 -7.12 -7.98 0.50
N GLU A 85 -8.40 -7.89 0.09
CA GLU A 85 -9.01 -6.63 -0.33
C GLU A 85 -8.92 -5.56 0.77
N HIS A 86 -9.18 -5.95 2.02
CA HIS A 86 -9.04 -5.07 3.18
C HIS A 86 -7.60 -4.59 3.36
N VAL A 87 -6.62 -5.51 3.37
CA VAL A 87 -5.19 -5.16 3.49
C VAL A 87 -4.75 -4.20 2.39
N VAL A 88 -5.13 -4.49 1.13
CA VAL A 88 -4.81 -3.65 -0.02
C VAL A 88 -5.42 -2.26 0.11
N GLN A 89 -6.71 -2.18 0.48
CA GLN A 89 -7.40 -0.90 0.65
C GLN A 89 -6.75 -0.03 1.72
N HIS A 90 -6.45 -0.59 2.89
CA HIS A 90 -5.80 0.13 3.97
C HIS A 90 -4.35 0.53 3.64
N ALA A 91 -3.61 -0.31 2.91
CA ALA A 91 -2.28 0.05 2.44
C ALA A 91 -2.32 1.25 1.46
N ILE A 92 -3.30 1.29 0.56
CA ILE A 92 -3.52 2.44 -0.35
C ILE A 92 -3.78 3.72 0.44
N GLU A 93 -4.62 3.65 1.48
CA GLU A 93 -4.94 4.78 2.34
C GLU A 93 -3.69 5.27 3.09
N HIS A 94 -2.90 4.36 3.67
CA HIS A 94 -1.64 4.71 4.35
C HIS A 94 -0.66 5.44 3.42
N VAL A 95 -0.43 4.92 2.22
CA VAL A 95 0.44 5.55 1.22
C VAL A 95 -0.08 6.94 0.85
N THR A 96 -1.38 7.04 0.58
CA THR A 96 -2.02 8.29 0.15
C THR A 96 -1.95 9.35 1.24
N LEU A 97 -2.28 9.00 2.48
CA LEU A 97 -2.25 9.91 3.62
C LEU A 97 -0.83 10.40 3.90
N ARG A 98 0.15 9.49 3.87
CA ARG A 98 1.55 9.84 4.13
C ARG A 98 2.06 10.85 3.10
N LEU A 99 1.95 10.54 1.81
CA LEU A 99 2.47 11.43 0.75
C LEU A 99 1.66 12.73 0.65
N THR A 100 0.35 12.70 0.89
CA THR A 100 -0.46 13.93 0.94
C THR A 100 -0.06 14.82 2.10
N ARG A 101 0.23 14.26 3.28
CA ARG A 101 0.75 15.02 4.41
C ARG A 101 2.11 15.63 4.09
N GLU A 102 3.02 14.88 3.47
CA GLU A 102 4.33 15.40 3.04
C GLU A 102 4.19 16.60 2.08
N LEU A 103 3.25 16.54 1.13
CA LEU A 103 2.94 17.66 0.24
C LEU A 103 2.41 18.89 0.99
N MET A 104 1.63 18.70 2.06
CA MET A 104 1.03 19.78 2.83
C MET A 104 1.97 20.38 3.89
N THR A 105 2.86 19.58 4.47
CA THR A 105 3.76 20.02 5.56
C THR A 105 5.06 20.62 5.06
N GLN A 106 5.43 20.38 3.79
CA GLN A 106 6.64 20.95 3.19
C GLN A 106 6.32 21.81 1.94
N PRO A 107 5.44 22.82 2.04
CA PRO A 107 5.09 23.66 0.90
C PRO A 107 6.31 24.40 0.35
N ALA A 108 7.27 24.79 1.21
CA ALA A 108 8.52 25.41 0.79
C ALA A 108 9.40 24.47 -0.04
N ALA A 109 9.51 23.18 0.33
CA ALA A 109 10.25 22.20 -0.45
C ALA A 109 9.55 21.87 -1.78
N TYR A 110 8.21 21.84 -1.76
CA TYR A 110 7.39 21.69 -2.96
C TYR A 110 7.57 22.88 -3.93
N ILE A 111 7.51 24.12 -3.44
CA ILE A 111 7.76 25.33 -4.24
C ILE A 111 9.20 25.36 -4.75
N ALA A 112 10.19 25.01 -3.92
CA ALA A 112 11.60 25.00 -4.30
C ALA A 112 11.89 23.95 -5.40
N ARG A 113 11.26 22.77 -5.35
CA ARG A 113 11.40 21.76 -6.42
C ARG A 113 10.80 22.25 -7.74
N ARG A 114 9.65 22.92 -7.70
CA ARG A 114 8.98 23.47 -8.89
C ARG A 114 9.72 24.61 -9.57
N ALA A 115 10.54 25.34 -8.83
CA ALA A 115 11.30 26.48 -9.33
C ALA A 115 12.69 26.11 -9.87
N ALA A 116 13.15 24.88 -9.65
CA ALA A 116 14.45 24.36 -10.11
C ALA A 116 14.33 23.74 -11.52
#